data_AF-A0A352F0A3-F1
#
_entry.id   AF-A0A352F0A3-F1
#
_cell.length_a   1.000
_cell.length_b   1.000
_cell.length_c   1.000
_cell.angle_alpha   90.00
_cell.angle_beta   90.00
_cell.angle_gamma   90.00
#
_symmetry.space_group_name_H-M   'P 1'
#
loop_
_entity.id
_entity.type
_entity.pdbx_description
1 polymer ?
#
loop_
_entity_poly.entity_id
_entity_poly.type
_entity_poly.pdbx_seq_one_letter_code
_entity_poly.pdbx_strand_id
1 'polypeptide(L)'
;MRFICLCFLIIAMQPVPGFAQQASVTPQRTVSYDLWLVRSRTITEDVIRDATTLTPFERAHLWTRLAQAWWKDDPEKARSWMLKSIEIVEAVPNRENPEERRQRLTMVRVLLKIVAPLDQELSKRLLAVLAKDAEQAMDADRLANADAIVEAAISLVDKEPQRAAELGTLALRVGRSTHIVSLISRLLSKDPTVGNALFSQTIEAARQFLDLELINSLTQLIFPESVQPGARQPQLPDSLRIELLNLDVFYLQANPITAENKSSVCTSVVSYIAPVLAYFDRLLPQQANIARQAINQCQSNSPLANQIVDDALRDQPLNTVDDLLKAAADAEDFKVRTVYLFRAASLAKERNDLDRALKILDSMSAESREFMGGSWEDYRWNWAALSALRHFKSGDIYGMRLVMNSVPADLQPFAKIKFVSQLPDVRDKSADPTLEFLGDARKGLSRSSIADAQKTGWYFNLLRLTVKFQPADATDVLKEVITALNHEVEAEAQKSTRDDRSSVDRLGISGGLSASLVELNEFAVREAISSISSAETRAVVRLELLSVCLEQMRSSKPTSHNRRRAP
;
A
#
# COMPACT_ATOMS: atom_id res chain seq x y z
N MET A 1 24.68 -7.67 76.32
CA MET A 1 23.52 -6.81 76.04
C MET A 1 22.57 -7.62 75.15
N ARG A 2 21.50 -8.23 75.69
CA ARG A 2 20.07 -7.77 75.64
C ARG A 2 19.52 -7.80 74.19
N PHE A 3 18.49 -8.55 73.73
CA PHE A 3 17.23 -9.17 74.20
C PHE A 3 16.93 -10.41 73.29
N ILE A 4 16.45 -11.60 73.70
CA ILE A 4 15.11 -12.09 74.14
C ILE A 4 13.94 -11.83 73.16
N CYS A 5 13.13 -12.90 72.92
CA CYS A 5 11.73 -12.99 72.43
C CYS A 5 11.53 -13.15 70.90
N LEU A 6 10.62 -13.98 70.35
CA LEU A 6 9.57 -14.86 70.89
C LEU A 6 9.08 -15.75 69.73
N CYS A 7 8.68 -16.98 70.03
CA CYS A 7 7.95 -17.90 69.15
C CYS A 7 6.63 -17.31 68.63
N PHE A 8 6.23 -17.64 67.40
CA PHE A 8 4.83 -17.94 67.08
C PHE A 8 4.74 -19.01 65.98
N LEU A 9 4.33 -20.20 66.42
CA LEU A 9 3.96 -21.35 65.61
C LEU A 9 2.49 -21.17 65.26
N ILE A 10 2.17 -20.82 64.00
CA ILE A 10 0.78 -20.77 63.51
C ILE A 10 0.49 -22.08 62.80
N ILE A 11 -0.31 -22.91 63.46
CA ILE A 11 -1.04 -24.04 62.86
C ILE A 11 -2.23 -23.43 62.13
N ALA A 12 -2.17 -23.37 60.79
CA ALA A 12 -3.32 -23.04 59.95
C ALA A 12 -3.80 -24.33 59.27
N MET A 13 -5.05 -24.68 59.55
CA MET A 13 -5.76 -25.85 59.07
C MET A 13 -5.81 -25.89 57.54
N GLN A 14 -5.50 -27.05 56.96
CA GLN A 14 -5.69 -27.29 55.54
C GLN A 14 -7.19 -27.42 55.23
N PRO A 15 -7.73 -26.64 54.26
CA PRO A 15 -9.02 -26.96 53.68
C PRO A 15 -8.87 -28.15 52.72
N VAL A 16 -9.76 -29.10 52.88
CA VAL A 16 -10.02 -30.21 51.94
C VAL A 16 -10.06 -29.67 50.51
N PRO A 17 -9.40 -30.29 49.52
CA PRO A 17 -9.58 -29.91 48.13
C PRO A 17 -10.99 -30.31 47.71
N GLY A 18 -11.91 -29.34 47.76
CA GLY A 18 -13.16 -29.43 47.05
C GLY A 18 -12.87 -29.71 45.58
N PHE A 19 -13.50 -30.75 45.05
CA PHE A 19 -13.56 -31.01 43.62
C PHE A 19 -14.00 -29.72 42.92
N ALA A 20 -13.04 -29.01 42.33
CA ALA A 20 -13.33 -27.91 41.43
C ALA A 20 -14.07 -28.51 40.24
N GLN A 21 -15.40 -28.37 40.24
CA GLN A 21 -16.21 -28.50 39.04
C GLN A 21 -15.52 -27.67 37.95
N GLN A 22 -15.02 -28.36 36.92
CA GLN A 22 -14.66 -27.74 35.67
C GLN A 22 -15.90 -26.99 35.17
N ALA A 23 -15.94 -25.69 35.45
CA ALA A 23 -16.91 -24.80 34.85
C ALA A 23 -16.77 -24.98 33.34
N SER A 24 -17.84 -25.47 32.73
CA SER A 24 -17.96 -25.67 31.29
C SER A 24 -17.78 -24.33 30.58
N VAL A 25 -16.55 -24.04 30.12
CA VAL A 25 -16.22 -22.89 29.24
C VAL A 25 -16.81 -23.08 27.81
N THR A 26 -17.44 -24.22 27.56
CA THR A 26 -17.90 -24.67 26.24
C THR A 26 -19.16 -23.98 25.68
N PRO A 27 -20.21 -23.61 26.45
CA PRO A 27 -21.47 -23.09 25.89
C PRO A 27 -21.35 -21.70 25.25
N GLN A 28 -20.50 -20.82 25.80
CA GLN A 28 -20.45 -19.41 25.39
C GLN A 28 -19.70 -19.21 24.07
N ARG A 29 -18.70 -20.07 23.77
CA ARG A 29 -17.96 -20.01 22.50
C ARG A 29 -18.78 -20.54 21.32
N THR A 30 -19.57 -21.59 21.51
CA THR A 30 -20.44 -22.13 20.46
C THR A 30 -21.52 -21.13 20.07
N VAL A 31 -22.14 -20.47 21.04
CA VAL A 31 -23.13 -19.40 20.79
C VAL A 31 -22.52 -18.22 20.02
N SER A 32 -21.27 -17.86 20.32
CA SER A 32 -20.55 -16.80 19.58
C SER A 32 -20.27 -17.20 18.13
N TYR A 33 -19.80 -18.43 17.88
CA TYR A 33 -19.55 -18.91 16.52
C TYR A 33 -20.81 -18.90 15.65
N ASP A 34 -21.91 -19.47 16.16
CA ASP A 34 -23.17 -19.58 15.42
C ASP A 34 -23.74 -18.19 15.08
N LEU A 35 -23.64 -17.23 16.00
CA LEU A 35 -24.04 -15.84 15.75
C LEU A 35 -23.27 -15.22 14.58
N TRP A 36 -21.94 -15.33 14.58
CA TRP A 36 -21.11 -14.76 13.51
C TRP A 36 -21.28 -15.49 12.17
N LEU A 37 -21.59 -16.79 12.19
CA LEU A 37 -21.97 -17.54 11.00
C LEU A 37 -23.29 -17.05 10.42
N VAL A 38 -24.32 -16.83 11.25
CA VAL A 38 -25.60 -16.28 10.79
C VAL A 38 -25.40 -14.89 10.19
N ARG A 39 -24.68 -14.00 10.87
CA ARG A 39 -24.32 -12.66 10.35
C ARG A 39 -23.64 -12.73 9.00
N SER A 40 -22.62 -13.58 8.87
CA SER A 40 -21.87 -13.77 7.62
C SER A 40 -22.77 -14.26 6.48
N ARG A 41 -23.70 -15.19 6.76
CA ARG A 41 -24.67 -15.70 5.78
C ARG A 41 -25.66 -14.61 5.36
N THR A 42 -26.21 -13.86 6.29
CA THR A 42 -27.14 -12.77 6.00
C THR A 42 -26.48 -11.67 5.15
N ILE A 43 -25.25 -11.28 5.48
CA ILE A 43 -24.51 -10.31 4.66
C ILE A 43 -24.21 -10.89 3.27
N THR A 44 -23.87 -12.18 3.17
CA THR A 44 -23.67 -12.86 1.88
C THR A 44 -24.93 -12.82 1.02
N GLU A 45 -26.11 -13.02 1.61
CA GLU A 45 -27.40 -12.91 0.89
C GLU A 45 -27.69 -11.48 0.43
N ASP A 46 -27.36 -10.47 1.25
CA ASP A 46 -27.48 -9.07 0.87
C ASP A 46 -26.53 -8.70 -0.28
N VAL A 47 -25.30 -9.22 -0.28
CA VAL A 47 -24.33 -9.09 -1.39
C VAL A 47 -24.88 -9.75 -2.66
N ILE A 48 -25.42 -10.96 -2.56
CA ILE A 48 -26.02 -11.67 -3.70
C ILE A 48 -27.21 -10.91 -4.26
N ARG A 49 -28.00 -10.25 -3.41
CA ARG A 49 -29.13 -9.41 -3.84
C ARG A 49 -28.66 -8.21 -4.66
N ASP A 50 -27.63 -7.50 -4.21
CA ASP A 50 -27.07 -6.37 -4.96
C ASP A 50 -26.55 -6.78 -6.34
N ALA A 51 -26.01 -8.00 -6.46
CA ALA A 51 -25.48 -8.53 -7.72
C ALA A 51 -26.51 -8.56 -8.88
N THR A 52 -27.81 -8.56 -8.56
CA THR A 52 -28.89 -8.64 -9.55
C THR A 52 -29.01 -7.38 -10.40
N THR A 53 -28.60 -6.22 -9.88
CA THR A 53 -28.64 -4.94 -10.59
C THR A 53 -27.31 -4.59 -11.25
N LEU A 54 -26.28 -5.39 -11.05
CA LEU A 54 -24.93 -5.18 -11.61
C LEU A 54 -24.83 -5.68 -13.05
N THR A 55 -23.94 -5.05 -13.82
CA THR A 55 -23.53 -5.51 -15.15
C THR A 55 -22.85 -6.89 -15.08
N PRO A 56 -22.74 -7.64 -16.19
CA PRO A 56 -22.08 -8.94 -16.17
C PRO A 56 -20.66 -8.92 -15.59
N PHE A 57 -19.84 -7.93 -15.95
CA PHE A 57 -18.46 -7.82 -15.48
C PHE A 57 -18.39 -7.39 -14.00
N GLU A 58 -19.19 -6.42 -13.57
CA GLU A 58 -19.31 -6.07 -12.14
C GLU A 58 -19.74 -7.28 -11.30
N ARG A 59 -20.68 -8.07 -11.80
CA ARG A 59 -21.13 -9.31 -11.16
C ARG A 59 -20.04 -10.37 -11.12
N ALA A 60 -19.27 -10.53 -12.19
CA ALA A 60 -18.12 -11.44 -12.23
C ALA A 60 -17.08 -11.06 -11.17
N HIS A 61 -16.76 -9.77 -11.05
CA HIS A 61 -15.87 -9.27 -9.99
C HIS A 61 -16.43 -9.58 -8.61
N LEU A 62 -17.71 -9.25 -8.36
CA LEU A 62 -18.37 -9.46 -7.08
C LEU A 62 -18.35 -10.93 -6.65
N TRP A 63 -18.67 -11.85 -7.55
CA TRP A 63 -18.61 -13.30 -7.30
C TRP A 63 -17.22 -13.80 -6.96
N THR A 64 -16.18 -13.27 -7.60
CA THR A 64 -14.81 -13.67 -7.29
C THR A 64 -14.34 -13.12 -5.95
N ARG A 65 -14.74 -11.90 -5.56
CA ARG A 65 -14.47 -11.34 -4.22
C ARG A 65 -15.24 -12.10 -3.13
N LEU A 66 -16.49 -12.46 -3.40
CA LEU A 66 -17.28 -13.30 -2.50
C LEU A 66 -16.64 -14.68 -2.31
N ALA A 67 -16.15 -15.29 -3.39
CA ALA A 67 -15.38 -16.53 -3.33
C ALA A 67 -14.11 -16.39 -2.51
N GLN A 68 -13.35 -15.32 -2.71
CA GLN A 68 -12.13 -15.03 -1.95
C GLN A 68 -12.42 -14.95 -0.44
N ALA A 69 -13.51 -14.28 -0.04
CA ALA A 69 -13.90 -14.15 1.36
C ALA A 69 -14.18 -15.52 2.01
N TRP A 70 -14.93 -16.37 1.31
CA TRP A 70 -15.38 -17.67 1.81
C TRP A 70 -14.39 -18.82 1.61
N TRP A 71 -13.33 -18.65 0.82
CA TRP A 71 -12.42 -19.73 0.41
C TRP A 71 -11.91 -20.61 1.57
N LYS A 72 -11.59 -20.00 2.72
CA LYS A 72 -11.07 -20.71 3.90
C LYS A 72 -12.13 -21.51 4.66
N ASP A 73 -13.40 -21.13 4.56
CA ASP A 73 -14.49 -21.70 5.35
C ASP A 73 -15.39 -22.65 4.53
N ASP A 74 -15.57 -22.36 3.24
CA ASP A 74 -16.38 -23.14 2.30
C ASP A 74 -15.76 -23.09 0.88
N PRO A 75 -14.68 -23.85 0.63
CA PRO A 75 -13.95 -23.83 -0.64
C PRO A 75 -14.79 -24.35 -1.83
N GLU A 76 -15.71 -25.28 -1.59
CA GLU A 76 -16.58 -25.82 -2.64
C GLU A 76 -17.52 -24.74 -3.17
N LYS A 77 -18.20 -24.03 -2.25
CA LYS A 77 -19.08 -22.92 -2.62
C LYS A 77 -18.29 -21.75 -3.20
N ALA A 78 -17.13 -21.43 -2.63
CA ALA A 78 -16.24 -20.41 -3.16
C ALA A 78 -15.82 -20.71 -4.61
N ARG A 79 -15.37 -21.94 -4.89
CA ARG A 79 -15.01 -22.38 -6.23
C ARG A 79 -16.20 -22.27 -7.20
N SER A 80 -17.42 -22.57 -6.75
CA SER A 80 -18.63 -22.41 -7.58
C SER A 80 -18.89 -20.95 -7.98
N TRP A 81 -18.59 -19.98 -7.12
CA TRP A 81 -18.71 -18.56 -7.47
C TRP A 81 -17.61 -18.11 -8.43
N MET A 82 -16.36 -18.58 -8.25
CA MET A 82 -15.28 -18.30 -9.21
C MET A 82 -15.57 -18.86 -10.59
N LEU A 83 -16.11 -20.08 -10.68
CA LEU A 83 -16.53 -20.68 -11.95
C LEU A 83 -17.54 -19.79 -12.68
N LYS A 84 -18.57 -19.30 -11.96
CA LYS A 84 -19.55 -18.36 -12.52
C LYS A 84 -18.89 -17.07 -13.03
N SER A 85 -17.91 -16.52 -12.32
CA SER A 85 -17.15 -15.35 -12.77
C SER A 85 -16.35 -15.62 -14.04
N ILE A 86 -15.67 -16.76 -14.10
CA ILE A 86 -14.80 -17.13 -15.22
C ILE A 86 -15.62 -17.41 -16.48
N GLU A 87 -16.76 -18.08 -16.33
CA GLU A 87 -17.69 -18.32 -17.44
C GLU A 87 -18.15 -17.02 -18.11
N ILE A 88 -18.35 -15.94 -17.33
CA ILE A 88 -18.72 -14.62 -17.87
C ILE A 88 -17.62 -14.03 -18.76
N VAL A 89 -16.35 -14.16 -18.37
CA VAL A 89 -15.22 -13.58 -19.14
C VAL A 89 -14.67 -14.49 -20.23
N GLU A 90 -14.98 -15.79 -20.17
CA GLU A 90 -14.68 -16.74 -21.25
C GLU A 90 -15.72 -16.71 -22.38
N ALA A 91 -16.94 -16.27 -22.08
CA ALA A 91 -17.97 -16.07 -23.08
C ALA A 91 -17.58 -14.91 -24.01
N VAL A 92 -16.96 -15.24 -25.15
CA VAL A 92 -16.63 -14.29 -26.20
C VAL A 92 -17.82 -14.14 -27.15
N PRO A 93 -18.45 -12.97 -27.26
CA PRO A 93 -19.52 -12.75 -28.24
C PRO A 93 -18.99 -12.95 -29.68
N ASN A 94 -19.80 -13.54 -30.57
CA ASN A 94 -19.45 -13.78 -31.98
C ASN A 94 -19.09 -12.52 -32.78
N ARG A 95 -19.40 -11.33 -32.25
CA ARG A 95 -19.08 -10.01 -32.83
C ARG A 95 -18.66 -9.03 -31.73
N GLU A 96 -17.76 -9.46 -30.86
CA GLU A 96 -17.17 -8.59 -29.84
C GLU A 96 -16.47 -7.39 -30.49
N ASN A 97 -16.89 -6.18 -30.11
CA ASN A 97 -16.22 -4.96 -30.57
C ASN A 97 -14.97 -4.67 -29.72
N PRO A 98 -14.06 -3.77 -30.17
CA PRO A 98 -12.81 -3.51 -29.45
C PRO A 98 -12.98 -3.04 -27.99
N GLU A 99 -14.07 -2.31 -27.69
CA GLU A 99 -14.36 -1.82 -26.34
C GLU A 99 -14.87 -2.94 -25.43
N GLU A 100 -15.79 -3.77 -25.92
CA GLU A 100 -16.25 -4.97 -25.20
C GLU A 100 -15.08 -5.92 -24.90
N ARG A 101 -14.18 -6.11 -25.87
CA ARG A 101 -12.94 -6.89 -25.71
C ARG A 101 -12.07 -6.30 -24.62
N ARG A 102 -11.84 -4.99 -24.63
CA ARG A 102 -11.05 -4.29 -23.61
C ARG A 102 -11.65 -4.49 -22.21
N GLN A 103 -12.97 -4.31 -22.06
CA GLN A 103 -13.67 -4.51 -20.77
C GLN A 103 -13.56 -5.95 -20.29
N ARG A 104 -13.74 -6.93 -21.20
CA ARG A 104 -13.59 -8.35 -20.88
C ARG A 104 -12.16 -8.66 -20.41
N LEU A 105 -11.14 -8.21 -21.12
CA LEU A 105 -9.74 -8.43 -20.73
C LEU A 105 -9.38 -7.73 -19.42
N THR A 106 -9.85 -6.51 -19.20
CA THR A 106 -9.72 -5.82 -17.91
C THR A 106 -10.33 -6.65 -16.79
N MET A 107 -11.50 -7.24 -17.00
CA MET A 107 -12.10 -8.13 -16.01
C MET A 107 -11.26 -9.41 -15.82
N VAL A 108 -10.78 -10.06 -16.88
CA VAL A 108 -9.87 -11.23 -16.79
C VAL A 108 -8.65 -10.92 -15.93
N ARG A 109 -8.03 -9.75 -16.13
CA ARG A 109 -6.87 -9.27 -15.36
C ARG A 109 -7.21 -9.16 -13.87
N VAL A 110 -8.34 -8.56 -13.52
CA VAL A 110 -8.82 -8.46 -12.13
C VAL A 110 -9.07 -9.84 -11.52
N LEU A 111 -9.79 -10.71 -12.24
CA LEU A 111 -10.08 -12.07 -11.77
C LEU A 111 -8.80 -12.88 -11.53
N LEU A 112 -7.81 -12.77 -12.43
CA LEU A 112 -6.56 -13.51 -12.33
C LEU A 112 -5.81 -13.20 -11.04
N LYS A 113 -5.74 -11.93 -10.63
CA LYS A 113 -5.10 -11.50 -9.38
C LYS A 113 -5.70 -12.16 -8.15
N ILE A 114 -7.01 -12.40 -8.16
CA ILE A 114 -7.74 -12.99 -7.03
C ILE A 114 -7.70 -14.53 -7.08
N VAL A 115 -7.88 -15.11 -8.26
CA VAL A 115 -8.01 -16.57 -8.46
C VAL A 115 -6.65 -17.27 -8.39
N ALA A 116 -5.57 -16.66 -8.89
CA ALA A 116 -4.23 -17.26 -8.92
C ALA A 116 -3.75 -17.87 -7.60
N PRO A 117 -3.85 -17.18 -6.44
CA PRO A 117 -3.42 -17.72 -5.15
C PRO A 117 -4.39 -18.73 -4.51
N LEU A 118 -5.55 -18.97 -5.11
CA LEU A 118 -6.63 -19.79 -4.57
C LEU A 118 -6.82 -21.09 -5.37
N ASP A 119 -6.84 -21.00 -6.69
CA ASP A 119 -7.14 -22.13 -7.57
C ASP A 119 -6.28 -22.13 -8.83
N GLN A 120 -5.35 -23.09 -8.93
CA GLN A 120 -4.42 -23.20 -10.05
C GLN A 120 -5.10 -23.54 -11.38
N GLU A 121 -6.14 -24.37 -11.36
CA GLU A 121 -6.82 -24.80 -12.59
C GLU A 121 -7.60 -23.63 -13.19
N LEU A 122 -8.31 -22.89 -12.34
CA LEU A 122 -9.05 -21.70 -12.76
C LEU A 122 -8.11 -20.56 -13.19
N SER A 123 -6.96 -20.40 -12.52
CA SER A 123 -5.92 -19.45 -12.93
C SER A 123 -5.36 -19.77 -14.32
N LYS A 124 -5.10 -21.04 -14.64
CA LYS A 124 -4.63 -21.46 -15.97
C LYS A 124 -5.64 -21.10 -17.07
N ARG A 125 -6.94 -21.23 -16.80
CA ARG A 125 -8.00 -20.81 -17.74
C ARG A 125 -7.94 -19.32 -18.03
N LEU A 126 -7.84 -18.48 -17.00
CA LEU A 126 -7.71 -17.02 -17.16
C LEU A 126 -6.42 -16.63 -17.91
N LEU A 127 -5.30 -17.29 -17.61
CA LEU A 127 -4.04 -17.09 -18.35
C LEU A 127 -4.17 -17.46 -19.82
N ALA A 128 -4.91 -18.52 -20.15
CA ALA A 128 -5.16 -18.90 -21.54
C ALA A 128 -5.97 -17.83 -22.30
N VAL A 129 -6.92 -17.16 -21.63
CA VAL A 129 -7.65 -16.03 -22.22
C VAL A 129 -6.71 -14.87 -22.54
N LEU A 130 -5.81 -14.49 -21.61
CA LEU A 130 -4.83 -13.42 -21.85
C LEU A 130 -3.79 -13.79 -22.93
N ALA A 131 -3.31 -15.03 -22.93
CA ALA A 131 -2.29 -15.50 -23.88
C ALA A 131 -2.83 -15.55 -25.32
N LYS A 132 -4.07 -16.01 -25.51
CA LYS A 132 -4.73 -16.01 -26.82
C LYS A 132 -4.88 -14.61 -27.40
N ASP A 133 -5.03 -13.62 -26.52
CA ASP A 133 -5.23 -12.22 -26.91
C ASP A 133 -3.91 -11.49 -27.26
N ALA A 134 -2.80 -11.89 -26.61
CA ALA A 134 -1.52 -11.20 -26.68
C ALA A 134 -0.98 -10.98 -28.10
N GLU A 135 -1.21 -11.92 -29.02
CA GLU A 135 -0.76 -11.80 -30.41
C GLU A 135 -1.44 -10.64 -31.16
N GLN A 136 -2.70 -10.36 -30.82
CA GLN A 136 -3.53 -9.34 -31.48
C GLN A 136 -3.66 -8.06 -30.66
N ALA A 137 -3.13 -8.04 -29.44
CA ALA A 137 -3.22 -6.93 -28.52
C ALA A 137 -2.32 -5.76 -28.95
N MET A 138 -2.80 -4.54 -28.75
CA MET A 138 -1.98 -3.33 -28.83
C MET A 138 -0.97 -3.31 -27.67
N ASP A 139 0.09 -2.51 -27.78
CA ASP A 139 1.15 -2.44 -26.77
C ASP A 139 0.62 -2.11 -25.37
N ALA A 140 -0.37 -1.22 -25.26
CA ALA A 140 -1.02 -0.89 -23.98
C ALA A 140 -1.74 -2.10 -23.35
N ASP A 141 -2.39 -2.95 -24.16
CA ASP A 141 -3.04 -4.17 -23.68
C ASP A 141 -2.03 -5.25 -23.29
N ARG A 142 -0.90 -5.34 -24.00
CA ARG A 142 0.20 -6.23 -23.65
C ARG A 142 0.83 -5.86 -22.31
N LEU A 143 1.06 -4.56 -22.08
CA LEU A 143 1.53 -4.02 -20.79
C LEU A 143 0.55 -4.39 -19.67
N ALA A 144 -0.74 -4.09 -19.83
CA ALA A 144 -1.75 -4.38 -18.82
C ALA A 144 -1.92 -5.89 -18.56
N ASN A 145 -1.78 -6.73 -19.59
CA ASN A 145 -1.78 -8.20 -19.43
C ASN A 145 -0.55 -8.66 -18.63
N ALA A 146 0.64 -8.17 -18.98
CA ALA A 146 1.87 -8.51 -18.27
C ALA A 146 1.82 -8.07 -16.80
N ASP A 147 1.32 -6.86 -16.52
CA ASP A 147 1.12 -6.37 -15.15
C ASP A 147 0.19 -7.26 -14.34
N ALA A 148 -0.96 -7.66 -14.90
CA ALA A 148 -1.87 -8.56 -14.20
C ALA A 148 -1.25 -9.94 -13.91
N ILE A 149 -0.44 -10.47 -14.82
CA ILE A 149 0.28 -11.74 -14.62
C ILE A 149 1.33 -11.59 -13.52
N VAL A 150 2.08 -10.48 -13.50
CA VAL A 150 3.09 -10.21 -12.45
C VAL A 150 2.44 -10.01 -11.09
N GLU A 151 1.33 -9.28 -11.00
CA GLU A 151 0.60 -9.12 -9.74
C GLU A 151 0.07 -10.45 -9.20
N ALA A 152 -0.45 -11.31 -10.09
CA ALA A 152 -0.83 -12.66 -9.74
C ALA A 152 0.38 -13.48 -9.25
N ALA A 153 1.54 -13.36 -9.91
CA ALA A 153 2.79 -13.98 -9.46
C ALA A 153 3.23 -13.50 -8.07
N ILE A 154 3.15 -12.20 -7.81
CA ILE A 154 3.48 -11.59 -6.52
C ILE A 154 2.67 -12.23 -5.38
N SER A 155 1.40 -12.54 -5.61
CA SER A 155 0.53 -13.19 -4.62
C SER A 155 0.92 -14.64 -4.28
N LEU A 156 1.75 -15.27 -5.12
CA LEU A 156 2.18 -16.66 -4.98
C LEU A 156 3.57 -16.80 -4.33
N VAL A 157 4.38 -15.74 -4.29
CA VAL A 157 5.80 -15.81 -3.87
C VAL A 157 5.99 -16.54 -2.53
N ASP A 158 5.15 -16.27 -1.54
CA ASP A 158 5.31 -16.85 -0.20
C ASP A 158 5.07 -18.36 -0.14
N LYS A 159 4.23 -18.89 -1.04
CA LYS A 159 3.77 -20.28 -1.06
C LYS A 159 4.43 -21.11 -2.16
N GLU A 160 4.59 -20.55 -3.35
CA GLU A 160 5.02 -21.21 -4.58
C GLU A 160 5.99 -20.30 -5.38
N PRO A 161 7.21 -20.02 -4.86
CA PRO A 161 8.13 -19.07 -5.49
C PRO A 161 8.54 -19.47 -6.92
N GLN A 162 8.69 -20.77 -7.19
CA GLN A 162 9.00 -21.28 -8.54
C GLN A 162 7.88 -20.94 -9.54
N ARG A 163 6.63 -21.17 -9.17
CA ARG A 163 5.48 -20.85 -10.01
C ARG A 163 5.31 -19.34 -10.17
N ALA A 164 5.60 -18.55 -9.14
CA ALA A 164 5.64 -17.10 -9.25
C ALA A 164 6.68 -16.65 -10.30
N ALA A 165 7.87 -17.24 -10.30
CA ALA A 165 8.88 -16.94 -11.32
C ALA A 165 8.46 -17.39 -12.72
N GLU A 166 7.81 -18.55 -12.87
CA GLU A 166 7.25 -18.99 -14.16
C GLU A 166 6.23 -18.00 -14.73
N LEU A 167 5.36 -17.45 -13.88
CA LEU A 167 4.44 -16.38 -14.27
C LEU A 167 5.18 -15.08 -14.60
N GLY A 168 6.24 -14.73 -13.86
CA GLY A 168 7.11 -13.59 -14.21
C GLY A 168 7.76 -13.75 -15.59
N THR A 169 8.31 -14.92 -15.89
CA THR A 169 8.85 -15.25 -17.21
C THR A 169 7.77 -15.20 -18.30
N LEU A 170 6.56 -15.69 -18.00
CA LEU A 170 5.43 -15.58 -18.93
C LEU A 170 5.06 -14.13 -19.20
N ALA A 171 5.02 -13.29 -18.16
CA ALA A 171 4.72 -11.86 -18.30
C ALA A 171 5.71 -11.17 -19.23
N LEU A 172 7.02 -11.43 -19.09
CA LEU A 172 8.08 -10.90 -19.97
C LEU A 172 7.90 -11.28 -21.45
N ARG A 173 7.21 -12.40 -21.74
CA ARG A 173 6.88 -12.81 -23.13
C ARG A 173 5.61 -12.14 -23.64
N VAL A 174 4.65 -11.88 -22.76
CA VAL A 174 3.37 -11.23 -23.09
C VAL A 174 3.58 -9.73 -23.34
N GLY A 175 4.43 -9.09 -22.55
CA GLY A 175 4.71 -7.66 -22.64
C GLY A 175 5.73 -7.21 -21.60
N ARG A 176 5.86 -5.89 -21.47
CA ARG A 176 6.63 -5.27 -20.39
C ARG A 176 5.71 -5.12 -19.19
N SER A 177 6.21 -5.32 -17.98
CA SER A 177 5.44 -5.09 -16.76
C SER A 177 6.14 -4.04 -15.90
N THR A 178 5.36 -3.07 -15.40
CA THR A 178 5.80 -2.06 -14.44
C THR A 178 6.05 -2.65 -13.04
N HIS A 179 5.51 -3.84 -12.77
CA HIS A 179 5.61 -4.52 -11.47
C HIS A 179 6.71 -5.59 -11.39
N ILE A 180 7.42 -5.88 -12.48
CA ILE A 180 8.38 -7.01 -12.54
C ILE A 180 9.49 -6.89 -11.50
N VAL A 181 9.99 -5.69 -11.25
CA VAL A 181 11.02 -5.42 -10.24
C VAL A 181 10.52 -5.71 -8.82
N SER A 182 9.23 -5.45 -8.55
CA SER A 182 8.61 -5.81 -7.26
C SER A 182 8.53 -7.33 -7.06
N LEU A 183 8.20 -8.07 -8.13
CA LEU A 183 8.23 -9.55 -8.10
C LEU A 183 9.64 -10.06 -7.83
N ILE A 184 10.64 -9.55 -8.55
CA ILE A 184 12.04 -9.94 -8.36
C ILE A 184 12.49 -9.65 -6.93
N SER A 185 12.23 -8.46 -6.40
CA SER A 185 12.60 -8.09 -5.02
C SER A 185 12.01 -9.05 -3.97
N ARG A 186 10.73 -9.42 -4.13
CA ARG A 186 10.07 -10.40 -3.24
C ARG A 186 10.66 -11.80 -3.39
N LEU A 187 10.93 -12.24 -4.62
CA LEU A 187 11.59 -13.51 -4.88
C LEU A 187 12.99 -13.54 -4.27
N LEU A 188 13.80 -12.49 -4.42
CA LEU A 188 15.13 -12.41 -3.79
C LEU A 188 15.08 -12.54 -2.27
N SER A 189 14.04 -11.98 -1.64
CA SER A 189 13.83 -12.08 -0.20
C SER A 189 13.40 -13.49 0.24
N LYS A 190 12.74 -14.26 -0.65
CA LYS A 190 12.16 -15.57 -0.35
C LYS A 190 13.04 -16.74 -0.78
N ASP A 191 13.52 -16.69 -2.01
CA ASP A 191 14.43 -17.64 -2.67
C ASP A 191 15.37 -16.85 -3.62
N PRO A 192 16.60 -16.52 -3.15
CA PRO A 192 17.56 -15.75 -3.93
C PRO A 192 17.91 -16.39 -5.28
N THR A 193 17.91 -17.72 -5.39
CA THR A 193 18.29 -18.41 -6.62
C THR A 193 17.24 -18.15 -7.71
N VAL A 194 15.97 -18.30 -7.35
CA VAL A 194 14.84 -18.03 -8.25
C VAL A 194 14.76 -16.54 -8.60
N GLY A 195 14.96 -15.65 -7.61
CA GLY A 195 14.98 -14.21 -7.83
C GLY A 195 16.09 -13.76 -8.78
N ASN A 196 17.32 -14.27 -8.59
CA ASN A 196 18.46 -13.99 -9.47
C ASN A 196 18.19 -14.47 -10.90
N ALA A 197 17.62 -15.67 -11.07
CA ALA A 197 17.30 -16.21 -12.39
C ALA A 197 16.27 -15.37 -13.14
N LEU A 198 15.25 -14.84 -12.44
CA LEU A 198 14.28 -13.92 -13.04
C LEU A 198 14.89 -12.54 -13.34
N PHE A 199 15.79 -12.04 -12.48
CA PHE A 199 16.51 -10.79 -12.71
C PHE A 199 17.34 -10.85 -14.01
N SER A 200 18.14 -11.91 -14.22
CA SER A 200 18.89 -12.10 -15.48
C SER A 200 17.98 -12.17 -16.70
N GLN A 201 16.86 -12.90 -16.63
CA GLN A 201 15.89 -12.94 -17.73
C GLN A 201 15.30 -11.55 -18.04
N THR A 202 15.13 -10.73 -17.01
CA THR A 202 14.60 -9.37 -17.13
C THR A 202 15.64 -8.42 -17.75
N ILE A 203 16.94 -8.60 -17.45
CA ILE A 203 18.04 -7.90 -18.14
C ILE A 203 18.02 -8.24 -19.64
N GLU A 204 17.88 -9.51 -20.00
CA GLU A 204 17.85 -9.91 -21.41
C GLU A 204 16.63 -9.33 -22.15
N ALA A 205 15.46 -9.32 -21.50
CA ALA A 205 14.28 -8.65 -22.03
C ALA A 205 14.52 -7.14 -22.21
N ALA A 206 15.09 -6.48 -21.19
CA ALA A 206 15.41 -5.05 -21.24
C ALA A 206 16.42 -4.73 -22.37
N ARG A 207 17.40 -5.61 -22.60
CA ARG A 207 18.38 -5.49 -23.70
C ARG A 207 17.72 -5.60 -25.07
N GLN A 208 16.84 -6.58 -25.27
CA GLN A 208 16.15 -6.80 -26.54
C GLN A 208 15.31 -5.59 -26.97
N PHE A 209 14.71 -4.92 -25.99
CA PHE A 209 13.75 -3.85 -26.22
C PHE A 209 14.30 -2.44 -25.96
N LEU A 210 15.53 -2.33 -25.44
CA LEU A 210 16.12 -1.09 -24.93
C LEU A 210 15.14 -0.32 -24.03
N ASP A 211 14.45 -1.05 -23.16
CA ASP A 211 13.42 -0.49 -22.29
C ASP A 211 14.07 0.28 -21.13
N LEU A 212 14.12 1.60 -21.30
CA LEU A 212 14.76 2.49 -20.34
C LEU A 212 14.07 2.50 -18.97
N GLU A 213 12.74 2.48 -18.92
CA GLU A 213 12.00 2.47 -17.65
C GLU A 213 12.30 1.19 -16.86
N LEU A 214 12.39 0.06 -17.57
CA LEU A 214 12.78 -1.21 -16.98
C LEU A 214 14.24 -1.21 -16.51
N ILE A 215 15.18 -0.71 -17.33
CA ILE A 215 16.59 -0.55 -16.94
C ILE A 215 16.70 0.28 -15.65
N ASN A 216 16.05 1.44 -15.62
CA ASN A 216 16.04 2.34 -14.47
C ASN A 216 15.51 1.65 -13.21
N SER A 217 14.40 0.90 -13.35
CA SER A 217 13.80 0.16 -12.23
C SER A 217 14.72 -0.95 -11.71
N LEU A 218 15.46 -1.63 -12.60
CA LEU A 218 16.48 -2.62 -12.21
C LEU A 218 17.67 -1.96 -11.50
N THR A 219 18.10 -0.78 -11.96
CA THR A 219 19.19 0.00 -11.36
C THR A 219 18.86 0.37 -9.91
N GLN A 220 17.63 0.83 -9.65
CA GLN A 220 17.17 1.14 -8.29
C GLN A 220 17.14 -0.10 -7.38
N LEU A 221 16.78 -1.26 -7.91
CA LEU A 221 16.75 -2.50 -7.14
C LEU A 221 18.16 -2.99 -6.78
N ILE A 222 19.12 -2.89 -7.70
CA ILE A 222 20.45 -3.49 -7.52
C ILE A 222 21.48 -2.55 -6.88
N PHE A 223 21.27 -1.23 -6.97
CA PHE A 223 22.09 -0.17 -6.37
C PHE A 223 21.28 0.72 -5.42
N PRO A 224 20.63 0.17 -4.39
CA PRO A 224 19.72 0.92 -3.53
C PRO A 224 20.42 2.04 -2.75
N GLU A 225 21.69 1.85 -2.37
CA GLU A 225 22.49 2.86 -1.64
C GLU A 225 22.76 4.13 -2.46
N SER A 226 22.85 4.00 -3.79
CA SER A 226 23.03 5.13 -4.71
C SER A 226 21.78 5.98 -4.83
N VAL A 227 20.60 5.41 -4.57
CA VAL A 227 19.31 6.06 -4.74
C VAL A 227 18.75 6.52 -3.38
N GLN A 228 18.96 5.72 -2.33
CA GLN A 228 18.50 5.97 -0.97
C GLN A 228 19.60 5.60 0.02
N PRO A 229 20.37 6.59 0.52
CA PRO A 229 21.40 6.35 1.54
C PRO A 229 20.85 5.61 2.75
N GLY A 230 21.49 4.50 3.14
CA GLY A 230 21.07 3.69 4.29
C GLY A 230 20.00 2.63 4.00
N ALA A 231 19.58 2.45 2.74
CA ALA A 231 18.70 1.37 2.35
C ALA A 231 19.31 -0.01 2.66
N ARG A 232 18.59 -0.82 3.43
CA ARG A 232 18.98 -2.21 3.78
C ARG A 232 18.26 -3.17 2.86
N GLN A 233 18.80 -3.41 1.67
CA GLN A 233 18.30 -4.46 0.76
C GLN A 233 19.33 -5.58 0.58
N PRO A 234 18.90 -6.79 0.20
CA PRO A 234 19.82 -7.88 -0.12
C PRO A 234 20.80 -7.43 -1.20
N GLN A 235 22.10 -7.53 -0.91
CA GLN A 235 23.12 -7.25 -1.93
C GLN A 235 23.12 -8.37 -2.96
N LEU A 236 22.68 -8.04 -4.17
CA LEU A 236 22.78 -8.93 -5.33
C LEU A 236 24.25 -9.21 -5.69
N PRO A 237 24.56 -10.38 -6.26
CA PRO A 237 25.92 -10.74 -6.70
C PRO A 237 26.53 -9.71 -7.65
N ASP A 238 27.84 -9.48 -7.54
CA ASP A 238 28.56 -8.55 -8.41
C ASP A 238 28.46 -8.96 -9.90
N SER A 239 28.23 -10.24 -10.23
CA SER A 239 27.98 -10.68 -11.60
C SER A 239 26.72 -10.03 -12.21
N LEU A 240 25.62 -9.94 -11.46
CA LEU A 240 24.38 -9.31 -11.94
C LEU A 240 24.51 -7.79 -12.00
N ARG A 241 25.29 -7.19 -11.10
CA ARG A 241 25.65 -5.76 -11.17
C ARG A 241 26.42 -5.46 -12.45
N ILE A 242 27.40 -6.30 -12.77
CA ILE A 242 28.18 -6.18 -14.01
C ILE A 242 27.28 -6.35 -15.24
N GLU A 243 26.35 -7.31 -15.25
CA GLU A 243 25.41 -7.49 -16.36
C GLU A 243 24.53 -6.25 -16.60
N LEU A 244 23.99 -5.63 -15.54
CA LEU A 244 23.19 -4.41 -15.67
C LEU A 244 24.03 -3.20 -16.10
N LEU A 245 25.21 -2.99 -15.52
CA LEU A 245 26.09 -1.88 -15.93
C LEU A 245 26.56 -2.02 -17.39
N ASN A 246 26.77 -3.25 -17.88
CA ASN A 246 27.01 -3.48 -19.31
C ASN A 246 25.79 -3.12 -20.17
N LEU A 247 24.56 -3.35 -19.67
CA LEU A 247 23.34 -2.93 -20.36
C LEU A 247 23.22 -1.39 -20.40
N ASP A 248 23.58 -0.68 -19.34
CA ASP A 248 23.65 0.79 -19.34
C ASP A 248 24.65 1.30 -20.40
N VAL A 249 25.83 0.67 -20.51
CA VAL A 249 26.82 1.02 -21.55
C VAL A 249 26.29 0.73 -22.94
N PHE A 250 25.63 -0.42 -23.13
CA PHE A 250 24.98 -0.75 -24.40
C PHE A 250 23.89 0.28 -24.76
N TYR A 251 23.08 0.71 -23.79
CA TYR A 251 22.07 1.75 -23.97
C TYR A 251 22.70 3.08 -24.43
N LEU A 252 23.77 3.52 -23.76
CA LEU A 252 24.50 4.75 -24.11
C LEU A 252 25.09 4.69 -25.52
N GLN A 253 25.61 3.54 -25.93
CA GLN A 253 26.16 3.34 -27.26
C GLN A 253 25.08 3.29 -28.35
N ALA A 254 23.94 2.67 -28.06
CA ALA A 254 22.80 2.60 -28.98
C ALA A 254 22.08 3.95 -29.12
N ASN A 255 22.17 4.82 -28.10
CA ASN A 255 21.50 6.12 -28.05
C ASN A 255 22.52 7.25 -27.83
N PRO A 256 23.37 7.57 -28.83
CA PRO A 256 24.29 8.69 -28.71
C PRO A 256 23.53 9.99 -28.47
N ILE A 257 24.06 10.85 -27.61
CA ILE A 257 23.46 12.14 -27.28
C ILE A 257 23.64 13.09 -28.48
N THR A 258 22.54 13.47 -29.10
CA THR A 258 22.45 14.45 -30.20
C THR A 258 21.65 15.67 -29.75
N ALA A 259 21.61 16.74 -30.56
CA ALA A 259 20.82 17.92 -30.22
C ALA A 259 19.31 17.61 -30.09
N GLU A 260 18.81 16.67 -30.90
CA GLU A 260 17.40 16.31 -31.00
C GLU A 260 16.93 15.46 -29.81
N ASN A 261 17.77 14.55 -29.31
CA ASN A 261 17.42 13.65 -28.21
C ASN A 261 18.06 14.03 -26.87
N LYS A 262 18.83 15.14 -26.81
CA LYS A 262 19.62 15.54 -25.63
C LYS A 262 18.78 15.52 -24.36
N SER A 263 17.60 16.15 -24.38
CA SER A 263 16.77 16.27 -23.18
C SER A 263 16.29 14.91 -22.65
N SER A 264 15.83 14.00 -23.53
CA SER A 264 15.30 12.69 -23.13
C SER A 264 16.41 11.76 -22.65
N VAL A 265 17.53 11.68 -23.39
CA VAL A 265 18.68 10.86 -22.99
C VAL A 265 19.28 11.40 -21.70
N CYS A 266 19.49 12.72 -21.60
CA CYS A 266 20.11 13.32 -20.42
C CYS A 266 19.28 13.22 -19.15
N THR A 267 17.96 13.29 -19.24
CA THR A 267 17.09 13.02 -18.09
C THR A 267 17.41 11.65 -17.48
N SER A 268 17.67 10.67 -18.33
CA SER A 268 17.91 9.28 -17.94
C SER A 268 19.34 9.06 -17.43
N VAL A 269 20.33 9.59 -18.15
CA VAL A 269 21.74 9.54 -17.74
C VAL A 269 21.93 10.17 -16.37
N VAL A 270 21.36 11.35 -16.16
CA VAL A 270 21.49 12.11 -14.91
C VAL A 270 20.77 11.41 -13.76
N SER A 271 19.55 10.91 -14.00
CA SER A 271 18.73 10.36 -12.91
C SER A 271 19.14 8.94 -12.49
N TYR A 272 19.76 8.16 -13.38
CA TYR A 272 19.96 6.72 -13.16
C TYR A 272 21.40 6.23 -13.36
N ILE A 273 22.15 6.81 -14.31
CA ILE A 273 23.54 6.40 -14.56
C ILE A 273 24.52 7.16 -13.67
N ALA A 274 24.32 8.48 -13.50
CA ALA A 274 25.20 9.30 -12.65
C ALA A 274 25.27 8.81 -11.19
N PRO A 275 24.16 8.44 -10.52
CA PRO A 275 24.22 7.95 -9.13
C PRO A 275 25.00 6.65 -8.94
N VAL A 276 25.21 5.87 -10.01
CA VAL A 276 25.92 4.58 -9.96
C VAL A 276 27.33 4.65 -10.56
N LEU A 277 27.84 5.86 -10.85
CA LEU A 277 29.16 6.05 -11.48
C LEU A 277 30.30 5.38 -10.69
N ALA A 278 30.28 5.44 -9.36
CA ALA A 278 31.28 4.77 -8.53
C ALA A 278 31.31 3.24 -8.74
N TYR A 279 30.19 2.63 -9.13
CA TYR A 279 30.13 1.21 -9.46
C TYR A 279 30.72 0.90 -10.83
N PHE A 280 30.62 1.81 -11.81
CA PHE A 280 31.37 1.68 -13.05
C PHE A 280 32.87 1.66 -12.80
N ASP A 281 33.37 2.59 -11.98
CA ASP A 281 34.79 2.66 -11.65
C ASP A 281 35.29 1.39 -10.95
N ARG A 282 34.47 0.80 -10.07
CA ARG A 282 34.82 -0.41 -9.32
C ARG A 282 34.69 -1.69 -10.14
N LEU A 283 33.59 -1.86 -10.88
CA LEU A 283 33.18 -3.14 -11.48
C LEU A 283 33.43 -3.21 -12.99
N LEU A 284 33.44 -2.07 -13.70
CA LEU A 284 33.64 -1.98 -15.14
C LEU A 284 34.62 -0.84 -15.52
N PRO A 285 35.85 -0.81 -14.96
CA PRO A 285 36.76 0.32 -15.11
C PRO A 285 37.12 0.64 -16.57
N GLN A 286 37.13 -0.35 -17.45
CA GLN A 286 37.42 -0.16 -18.87
C GLN A 286 36.31 0.59 -19.62
N GLN A 287 35.07 0.54 -19.12
CA GLN A 287 33.90 1.19 -19.72
C GLN A 287 33.46 2.45 -18.97
N ALA A 288 33.98 2.70 -17.77
CA ALA A 288 33.60 3.84 -16.94
C ALA A 288 33.75 5.20 -17.65
N ASN A 289 34.73 5.35 -18.55
CA ASN A 289 34.89 6.56 -19.34
C ASN A 289 33.69 6.86 -20.26
N ILE A 290 32.97 5.85 -20.74
CA ILE A 290 31.76 6.03 -21.56
C ILE A 290 30.67 6.68 -20.72
N ALA A 291 30.42 6.16 -19.51
CA ALA A 291 29.46 6.73 -18.57
C ALA A 291 29.83 8.17 -18.19
N ARG A 292 31.09 8.44 -17.84
CA ARG A 292 31.57 9.80 -17.51
C ARG A 292 31.35 10.79 -18.66
N GLN A 293 31.65 10.39 -19.89
CA GLN A 293 31.45 11.24 -21.06
C GLN A 293 29.97 11.58 -21.27
N ALA A 294 29.07 10.59 -21.15
CA ALA A 294 27.64 10.82 -21.27
C ALA A 294 27.11 11.76 -20.17
N ILE A 295 27.54 11.55 -18.91
CA ILE A 295 27.18 12.39 -17.77
C ILE A 295 27.62 13.85 -18.01
N ASN A 296 28.87 14.07 -18.44
CA ASN A 296 29.40 15.40 -18.70
C ASN A 296 28.67 16.11 -19.85
N GLN A 297 28.24 15.38 -20.89
CA GLN A 297 27.43 15.95 -21.99
C GLN A 297 26.05 16.42 -21.52
N CYS A 298 25.56 15.86 -20.40
CA CYS A 298 24.24 16.12 -19.85
C CYS A 298 24.18 17.16 -18.73
N GLN A 299 25.33 17.57 -18.20
CA GLN A 299 25.44 18.59 -17.15
C GLN A 299 24.64 19.84 -17.57
N SER A 300 24.91 20.38 -18.77
CA SER A 300 24.28 21.61 -19.27
C SER A 300 22.78 21.52 -19.62
N ASN A 301 22.09 20.40 -19.38
CA ASN A 301 20.70 20.22 -19.82
C ASN A 301 19.69 20.99 -18.94
N SER A 302 19.93 21.09 -17.63
CA SER A 302 19.09 21.88 -16.71
C SER A 302 19.85 22.20 -15.41
N PRO A 303 19.44 23.21 -14.64
CA PRO A 303 20.02 23.48 -13.32
C PRO A 303 19.95 22.28 -12.36
N LEU A 304 18.86 21.51 -12.42
CA LEU A 304 18.72 20.29 -11.62
C LEU A 304 19.66 19.19 -12.10
N ALA A 305 19.86 19.06 -13.42
CA ALA A 305 20.82 18.12 -13.97
C ALA A 305 22.26 18.46 -13.57
N ASN A 306 22.64 19.73 -13.66
CA ASN A 306 23.92 20.21 -13.13
C ASN A 306 24.08 19.80 -11.67
N GLN A 307 23.09 20.08 -10.81
CA GLN A 307 23.17 19.74 -9.38
C GLN A 307 23.33 18.23 -9.13
N ILE A 308 22.57 17.37 -9.82
CA ILE A 308 22.67 15.92 -9.62
C ILE A 308 24.05 15.40 -10.06
N VAL A 309 24.58 15.91 -11.18
CA VAL A 309 25.91 15.55 -11.67
C VAL A 309 26.99 16.04 -10.70
N ASP A 310 26.92 17.30 -10.26
CA ASP A 310 27.87 17.88 -9.31
C ASP A 310 27.86 17.13 -7.98
N ASP A 311 26.69 16.68 -7.50
CA ASP A 311 26.56 15.85 -6.30
C ASP A 311 27.16 14.45 -6.50
N ALA A 312 26.95 13.83 -7.68
CA ALA A 312 27.49 12.51 -8.00
C ALA A 312 29.02 12.52 -8.16
N LEU A 313 29.59 13.63 -8.62
CA LEU A 313 31.03 13.81 -8.84
C LEU A 313 31.75 14.41 -7.62
N ARG A 314 31.03 14.74 -6.54
CA ARG A 314 31.60 15.42 -5.38
C ARG A 314 32.52 14.50 -4.57
N ASP A 315 33.71 15.02 -4.21
CA ASP A 315 34.65 14.29 -3.34
C ASP A 315 34.09 14.02 -1.93
N GLN A 316 33.24 14.91 -1.43
CA GLN A 316 32.62 14.81 -0.11
C GLN A 316 31.08 14.82 -0.22
N PRO A 317 30.38 13.73 0.14
CA PRO A 317 28.94 13.66 0.02
C PRO A 317 28.22 14.62 0.98
N LEU A 318 27.13 15.24 0.51
CA LEU A 318 26.22 16.06 1.33
C LEU A 318 25.37 15.17 2.25
N ASN A 319 25.92 14.79 3.41
CA ASN A 319 25.31 13.81 4.30
C ASN A 319 24.82 14.41 5.65
N THR A 320 24.89 15.72 5.84
CA THR A 320 24.34 16.40 7.03
C THR A 320 23.22 17.38 6.67
N VAL A 321 22.34 17.64 7.64
CA VAL A 321 21.25 18.61 7.47
C VAL A 321 21.82 20.01 7.21
N ASP A 322 22.89 20.39 7.91
CA ASP A 322 23.53 21.70 7.76
C ASP A 322 24.21 21.88 6.40
N ASP A 323 24.88 20.85 5.87
CA ASP A 323 25.49 20.92 4.54
C ASP A 323 24.43 21.06 3.45
N LEU A 324 23.30 20.37 3.58
CA LEU A 324 22.17 20.49 2.65
C LEU A 324 21.50 21.87 2.75
N LEU A 325 21.34 22.42 3.96
CA LEU A 325 20.81 23.78 4.13
C LEU A 325 21.75 24.84 3.56
N LYS A 326 23.06 24.66 3.71
CA LYS A 326 24.05 25.52 3.09
C LYS A 326 23.98 25.44 1.56
N ALA A 327 23.95 24.23 1.00
CA ALA A 327 23.77 24.03 -0.44
C ALA A 327 22.46 24.64 -0.97
N ALA A 328 21.37 24.60 -0.18
CA ALA A 328 20.13 25.28 -0.52
C ALA A 328 20.27 26.81 -0.54
N ALA A 329 20.98 27.38 0.44
CA ALA A 329 21.23 28.81 0.51
C ALA A 329 22.11 29.32 -0.64
N ASP A 330 23.10 28.51 -1.04
CA ASP A 330 24.03 28.82 -2.14
C ASP A 330 23.39 28.61 -3.53
N ALA A 331 22.25 27.90 -3.61
CA ALA A 331 21.58 27.64 -4.87
C ALA A 331 20.82 28.87 -5.39
N GLU A 332 21.14 29.32 -6.61
CA GLU A 332 20.44 30.41 -7.30
C GLU A 332 19.04 30.00 -7.78
N ASP A 333 18.94 28.81 -8.40
CA ASP A 333 17.69 28.26 -8.93
C ASP A 333 16.78 27.74 -7.81
N PHE A 334 15.51 28.15 -7.82
CA PHE A 334 14.56 27.81 -6.77
C PHE A 334 14.21 26.32 -6.72
N LYS A 335 14.25 25.59 -7.84
CA LYS A 335 13.99 24.14 -7.87
C LYS A 335 15.13 23.39 -7.22
N VAL A 336 16.37 23.77 -7.53
CA VAL A 336 17.57 23.22 -6.89
C VAL A 336 17.54 23.48 -5.37
N ARG A 337 17.24 24.73 -4.98
CA ARG A 337 17.03 25.10 -3.57
C ARG A 337 15.96 24.23 -2.91
N THR A 338 14.83 24.03 -3.58
CA THR A 338 13.70 23.22 -3.06
C THR A 338 14.12 21.77 -2.82
N VAL A 339 14.85 21.16 -3.77
CA VAL A 339 15.36 19.79 -3.63
C VAL A 339 16.30 19.66 -2.43
N TYR A 340 17.22 20.61 -2.23
CA TYR A 340 18.10 20.60 -1.06
C TYR A 340 17.35 20.82 0.26
N LEU A 341 16.40 21.75 0.31
CA LEU A 341 15.56 21.96 1.51
C LEU A 341 14.76 20.70 1.85
N PHE A 342 14.19 20.03 0.85
CA PHE A 342 13.46 18.78 1.06
C PHE A 342 14.38 17.67 1.58
N ARG A 343 15.55 17.47 0.96
CA ARG A 343 16.56 16.50 1.43
C ARG A 343 17.00 16.81 2.86
N ALA A 344 17.20 18.08 3.22
CA ALA A 344 17.55 18.49 4.57
C ALA A 344 16.42 18.16 5.57
N ALA A 345 15.17 18.43 5.20
CA ALA A 345 14.00 18.14 6.03
C ALA A 345 13.80 16.62 6.22
N SER A 346 13.94 15.82 5.14
CA SER A 346 13.86 14.36 5.22
C SER A 346 14.96 13.78 6.10
N LEU A 347 16.21 14.24 5.93
CA LEU A 347 17.33 13.79 6.74
C LEU A 347 17.16 14.17 8.22
N ALA A 348 16.62 15.36 8.52
CA ALA A 348 16.28 15.74 9.89
C ALA A 348 15.22 14.80 10.48
N LYS A 349 14.18 14.47 9.72
CA LYS A 349 13.14 13.51 10.12
C LYS A 349 13.69 12.09 10.31
N GLU A 350 14.58 11.62 9.45
CA GLU A 350 15.27 10.31 9.58
C GLU A 350 16.14 10.24 10.85
N ARG A 351 16.75 11.37 11.23
CA ARG A 351 17.47 11.53 12.50
C ARG A 351 16.55 11.78 13.70
N ASN A 352 15.23 11.63 13.53
CA ASN A 352 14.20 11.85 14.54
C ASN A 352 14.14 13.30 15.09
N ASP A 353 14.66 14.27 14.34
CA ASP A 353 14.58 15.71 14.63
C ASP A 353 13.39 16.35 13.89
N LEU A 354 12.19 15.95 14.30
CA LEU A 354 10.93 16.31 13.62
C LEU A 354 10.62 17.80 13.68
N ASP A 355 10.96 18.49 14.78
CA ASP A 355 10.73 19.94 14.91
C ASP A 355 11.61 20.73 13.94
N ARG A 356 12.87 20.31 13.77
CA ARG A 356 13.76 20.88 12.75
C ARG A 356 13.26 20.57 11.35
N ALA A 357 12.81 19.35 11.09
CA ALA A 357 12.24 18.97 9.79
C ALA A 357 11.03 19.85 9.43
N LEU A 358 10.10 20.07 10.37
CA LEU A 358 8.95 20.96 10.20
C LEU A 358 9.36 22.41 9.97
N LYS A 359 10.35 22.91 10.72
CA LYS A 359 10.89 24.27 10.53
C LYS A 359 11.46 24.46 9.12
N ILE A 360 12.15 23.46 8.58
CA ILE A 360 12.69 23.50 7.21
C ILE A 360 11.54 23.51 6.19
N LEU A 361 10.54 22.63 6.35
CA LEU A 361 9.36 22.62 5.47
C LEU A 361 8.60 23.95 5.50
N ASP A 362 8.43 24.54 6.68
CA ASP A 362 7.71 25.80 6.86
C ASP A 362 8.49 27.00 6.28
N SER A 363 9.81 26.87 6.14
CA SER A 363 10.67 27.88 5.49
C SER A 363 10.60 27.89 3.97
N MET A 364 10.01 26.87 3.35
CA MET A 364 9.86 26.78 1.89
C MET A 364 8.89 27.86 1.37
N SER A 365 9.26 28.50 0.26
CA SER A 365 8.46 29.54 -0.40
C SER A 365 7.19 28.97 -1.04
N ALA A 366 6.26 29.84 -1.45
CA ALA A 366 5.05 29.41 -2.16
C ALA A 366 5.38 28.66 -3.46
N GLU A 367 6.35 29.13 -4.22
CA GLU A 367 6.82 28.51 -5.48
C GLU A 367 7.46 27.15 -5.21
N SER A 368 8.17 27.01 -4.08
CA SER A 368 8.76 25.74 -3.66
C SER A 368 7.66 24.72 -3.31
N ARG A 369 6.60 25.15 -2.63
CA ARG A 369 5.45 24.31 -2.28
C ARG A 369 4.66 23.92 -3.53
N GLU A 370 4.42 24.86 -4.43
CA GLU A 370 3.78 24.58 -5.73
C GLU A 370 4.60 23.58 -6.55
N PHE A 371 5.94 23.72 -6.58
CA PHE A 371 6.82 22.76 -7.24
C PHE A 371 6.76 21.36 -6.63
N MET A 372 6.57 21.24 -5.31
CA MET A 372 6.37 19.96 -4.63
C MET A 372 4.97 19.36 -4.85
N GLY A 373 4.02 20.15 -5.35
CA GLY A 373 2.61 19.78 -5.42
C GLY A 373 2.05 19.37 -4.04
N GLY A 374 1.09 18.45 -4.02
CA GLY A 374 0.46 17.95 -2.79
C GLY A 374 1.39 17.24 -1.80
N SER A 375 2.66 17.00 -2.17
CA SER A 375 3.64 16.34 -1.30
C SER A 375 3.98 17.19 -0.07
N TRP A 376 3.99 18.52 -0.20
CA TRP A 376 4.30 19.40 0.93
C TRP A 376 3.25 19.28 2.02
N GLU A 377 1.97 19.33 1.66
CA GLU A 377 0.84 19.16 2.59
C GLU A 377 0.92 17.81 3.29
N ASP A 378 1.20 16.75 2.53
CA ASP A 378 1.34 15.39 3.04
C ASP A 378 2.46 15.23 4.06
N TYR A 379 3.63 15.78 3.78
CA TYR A 379 4.72 15.80 4.76
C TYR A 379 4.35 16.66 5.97
N ARG A 380 3.70 17.80 5.75
CA ARG A 380 3.42 18.77 6.80
C ARG A 380 2.46 18.26 7.86
N TRP A 381 1.32 17.68 7.49
CA TRP A 381 0.37 17.15 8.49
C TRP A 381 0.89 15.86 9.14
N ASN A 382 1.58 15.01 8.38
CA ASN A 382 2.08 13.73 8.87
C ASN A 382 3.22 13.93 9.88
N TRP A 383 4.20 14.78 9.56
CA TRP A 383 5.33 15.03 10.46
C TRP A 383 4.90 15.85 11.68
N ALA A 384 3.88 16.70 11.56
CA ALA A 384 3.28 17.38 12.71
C ALA A 384 2.64 16.39 13.69
N ALA A 385 1.90 15.40 13.20
CA ALA A 385 1.33 14.35 14.06
C ALA A 385 2.43 13.54 14.78
N LEU A 386 3.52 13.21 14.07
CA LEU A 386 4.67 12.51 14.66
C LEU A 386 5.39 13.37 15.72
N SER A 387 5.61 14.66 15.45
CA SER A 387 6.23 15.57 16.43
C SER A 387 5.33 15.76 17.64
N ALA A 388 4.03 16.00 17.43
CA ALA A 388 3.06 16.11 18.51
C ALA A 388 3.04 14.84 19.38
N LEU A 389 3.11 13.66 18.77
CA LEU A 389 3.20 12.39 19.49
C LEU A 389 4.48 12.28 20.34
N ARG A 390 5.62 12.78 19.83
CA ARG A 390 6.87 12.84 20.59
C ARG A 390 6.73 13.72 21.82
N HIS A 391 6.19 14.93 21.65
CA HIS A 391 5.93 15.87 22.74
C HIS A 391 4.99 15.27 23.78
N PHE A 392 3.87 14.67 23.36
CA PHE A 392 2.93 13.98 24.23
C PHE A 392 3.60 12.86 25.04
N LYS A 393 4.41 12.00 24.40
CA LYS A 393 5.14 10.91 25.07
C LYS A 393 6.15 11.41 26.10
N SER A 394 6.68 12.63 25.93
CA SER A 394 7.58 13.27 26.90
C SER A 394 6.86 14.05 28.01
N GLY A 395 5.52 14.08 28.00
CA GLY A 395 4.72 14.88 28.94
C GLY A 395 4.59 16.36 28.56
N ASP A 396 5.16 16.79 27.44
CA ASP A 396 5.04 18.16 26.93
C ASP A 396 3.71 18.36 26.17
N ILE A 397 2.63 18.50 26.95
CA ILE A 397 1.29 18.75 26.40
C ILE A 397 1.23 20.10 25.67
N TYR A 398 2.01 21.10 26.12
CA TYR A 398 2.05 22.41 25.48
C TYR A 398 2.70 22.32 24.10
N GLY A 399 3.88 21.69 23.99
CA GLY A 399 4.57 21.44 22.73
C GLY A 399 3.71 20.64 21.75
N MET A 400 3.00 19.61 22.24
CA MET A 400 2.03 18.86 21.44
C MET A 400 0.96 19.79 20.86
N ARG A 401 0.30 20.62 21.67
CA ARG A 401 -0.76 21.54 21.20
C ARG A 401 -0.20 22.60 20.26
N LEU A 402 0.99 23.13 20.54
CA LEU A 402 1.65 24.13 19.70
C LEU A 402 1.91 23.60 18.29
N VAL A 403 2.48 22.39 18.18
CA VAL A 403 2.73 21.75 16.88
C VAL A 403 1.41 21.51 16.14
N MET A 404 0.40 20.97 16.82
CA MET A 404 -0.91 20.69 16.22
C MET A 404 -1.62 21.95 15.73
N ASN A 405 -1.56 23.05 16.50
CA ASN A 405 -2.19 24.32 16.14
C ASN A 405 -1.43 25.07 15.03
N SER A 406 -0.14 24.76 14.83
CA SER A 406 0.65 25.32 13.73
C SER A 406 0.30 24.73 12.36
N VAL A 407 -0.39 23.59 12.32
CA VAL A 407 -0.82 22.96 11.07
C VAL A 407 -1.90 23.85 10.43
N PRO A 408 -1.82 24.12 9.10
CA PRO A 408 -2.88 24.85 8.39
C PRO A 408 -4.28 24.26 8.64
N ALA A 409 -5.29 25.10 8.79
CA ALA A 409 -6.63 24.69 9.25
C ALA A 409 -7.23 23.55 8.43
N ASP A 410 -7.09 23.58 7.10
CA ASP A 410 -7.60 22.54 6.21
C ASP A 410 -6.89 21.18 6.38
N LEU A 411 -5.67 21.17 6.93
CA LEU A 411 -4.85 19.98 7.17
C LEU A 411 -4.91 19.47 8.62
N GLN A 412 -5.41 20.27 9.56
CA GLN A 412 -5.52 19.90 10.97
C GLN A 412 -6.30 18.60 11.23
N PRO A 413 -7.41 18.31 10.52
CA PRO A 413 -8.15 17.07 10.76
C PRO A 413 -7.29 15.82 10.53
N PHE A 414 -6.45 15.83 9.50
CA PHE A 414 -5.56 14.71 9.16
C PHE A 414 -4.48 14.51 10.20
N ALA A 415 -3.84 15.60 10.64
CA ALA A 415 -2.87 15.55 11.72
C ALA A 415 -3.49 14.99 13.00
N LYS A 416 -4.72 15.42 13.35
CA LYS A 416 -5.43 14.98 14.57
C LYS A 416 -5.79 13.50 14.49
N ILE A 417 -6.36 13.04 13.37
CA ILE A 417 -6.68 11.62 13.16
C ILE A 417 -5.41 10.76 13.22
N LYS A 418 -4.33 11.20 12.54
CA LYS A 418 -3.05 10.49 12.56
C LYS A 418 -2.47 10.40 13.96
N PHE A 419 -2.48 11.50 14.71
CA PHE A 419 -2.01 11.54 16.09
C PHE A 419 -2.78 10.54 16.97
N VAL A 420 -4.12 10.59 16.97
CA VAL A 420 -4.95 9.70 17.79
C VAL A 420 -4.76 8.24 17.39
N SER A 421 -4.59 7.95 16.10
CA SER A 421 -4.34 6.59 15.61
C SER A 421 -3.04 5.96 16.13
N GLN A 422 -2.10 6.76 16.63
CA GLN A 422 -0.80 6.32 17.13
C GLN A 422 -0.66 6.41 18.65
N LEU A 423 -1.72 6.82 19.35
CA LEU A 423 -1.73 6.83 20.82
C LEU A 423 -1.76 5.39 21.37
N PRO A 424 -1.02 5.12 22.47
CA PRO A 424 -1.10 3.83 23.16
C PRO A 424 -2.46 3.66 23.84
N ASP A 425 -2.93 2.41 23.97
CA ASP A 425 -4.23 2.09 24.58
C ASP A 425 -4.30 2.48 26.07
N VAL A 426 -3.17 2.33 26.77
CA VAL A 426 -3.04 2.69 28.18
C VAL A 426 -2.28 4.01 28.26
N ARG A 427 -2.94 5.05 28.78
CA ARG A 427 -2.38 6.39 28.98
C ARG A 427 -3.11 7.14 30.09
N ASP A 428 -2.48 8.20 30.58
CA ASP A 428 -3.09 9.08 31.58
C ASP A 428 -4.32 9.78 30.99
N LYS A 429 -5.48 9.56 31.62
CA LYS A 429 -6.76 10.12 31.17
C LYS A 429 -6.88 11.61 31.46
N SER A 430 -6.11 12.16 32.41
CA SER A 430 -6.23 13.56 32.83
C SER A 430 -5.73 14.56 31.78
N ALA A 431 -4.83 14.12 30.90
CA ALA A 431 -4.23 14.93 29.83
C ALA A 431 -4.50 14.36 28.43
N ASP A 432 -5.44 13.42 28.29
CA ASP A 432 -5.71 12.73 27.02
C ASP A 432 -6.51 13.63 26.05
N PRO A 433 -5.92 14.07 24.92
CA PRO A 433 -6.61 14.94 23.96
C PRO A 433 -7.54 14.15 23.02
N THR A 434 -7.70 12.84 23.19
CA THR A 434 -8.36 11.96 22.22
C THR A 434 -9.77 12.41 21.86
N LEU A 435 -10.64 12.62 22.85
CA LEU A 435 -12.04 12.99 22.57
C LEU A 435 -12.14 14.39 21.94
N GLU A 436 -11.32 15.33 22.42
CA GLU A 436 -11.21 16.68 21.84
C GLU A 436 -10.78 16.59 20.37
N PHE A 437 -9.71 15.85 20.08
CA PHE A 437 -9.15 15.75 18.73
C PHE A 437 -10.06 15.00 17.77
N LEU A 438 -10.80 13.98 18.23
CA LEU A 438 -11.80 13.29 17.41
C LEU A 438 -12.99 14.21 17.09
N GLY A 439 -13.51 14.93 18.08
CA GLY A 439 -14.59 15.90 17.87
C GLY A 439 -14.18 17.04 16.91
N ASP A 440 -12.96 17.56 17.08
CA ASP A 440 -12.42 18.59 16.19
C ASP A 440 -12.15 18.08 14.78
N ALA A 441 -11.57 16.87 14.65
CA ALA A 441 -11.31 16.28 13.34
C ALA A 441 -12.62 16.02 12.57
N ARG A 442 -13.65 15.52 13.26
CA ARG A 442 -15.00 15.34 12.67
C ARG A 442 -15.55 16.66 12.11
N LYS A 443 -15.51 17.73 12.92
CA LYS A 443 -15.98 19.07 12.50
C LYS A 443 -15.10 19.69 11.42
N GLY A 444 -13.80 19.43 11.46
CA GLY A 444 -12.86 19.99 10.50
C GLY A 444 -12.94 19.30 9.14
N LEU A 445 -13.11 17.97 9.10
CA LEU A 445 -13.32 17.22 7.84
C LEU A 445 -14.57 17.71 7.09
N SER A 446 -15.67 17.96 7.80
CA SER A 446 -16.91 18.44 7.17
C SER A 446 -16.82 19.86 6.63
N ARG A 447 -15.87 20.66 7.13
CA ARG A 447 -15.63 22.06 6.69
C ARG A 447 -14.47 22.23 5.72
N SER A 448 -13.60 21.23 5.62
CA SER A 448 -12.38 21.31 4.81
C SER A 448 -12.72 21.51 3.34
N SER A 449 -11.94 22.34 2.66
CA SER A 449 -12.03 22.64 1.22
C SER A 449 -11.55 21.49 0.32
N ILE A 450 -10.96 20.45 0.93
CA ILE A 450 -10.39 19.30 0.25
C ILE A 450 -11.48 18.49 -0.46
N ALA A 451 -11.13 17.87 -1.60
CA ALA A 451 -12.08 17.10 -2.38
C ALA A 451 -12.64 15.92 -1.56
N ASP A 452 -13.93 15.60 -1.72
CA ASP A 452 -14.59 14.55 -0.92
C ASP A 452 -13.93 13.18 -1.11
N ALA A 453 -13.46 12.88 -2.33
CA ALA A 453 -12.67 11.67 -2.60
C ALA A 453 -11.44 11.53 -1.69
N GLN A 454 -10.77 12.65 -1.38
CA GLN A 454 -9.65 12.65 -0.45
C GLN A 454 -10.10 12.52 1.01
N LYS A 455 -11.34 12.93 1.35
CA LYS A 455 -11.89 12.86 2.72
C LYS A 455 -12.42 11.48 3.08
N THR A 456 -12.93 10.69 2.14
CA THR A 456 -13.58 9.40 2.43
C THR A 456 -12.69 8.46 3.26
N GLY A 457 -11.42 8.29 2.87
CA GLY A 457 -10.47 7.49 3.65
C GLY A 457 -10.21 8.02 5.07
N TRP A 458 -10.29 9.35 5.27
CA TRP A 458 -10.17 9.96 6.59
C TRP A 458 -11.42 9.77 7.45
N TYR A 459 -12.61 9.79 6.86
CA TYR A 459 -13.84 9.45 7.56
C TYR A 459 -13.85 7.99 8.04
N PHE A 460 -13.38 7.03 7.24
CA PHE A 460 -13.23 5.64 7.70
C PHE A 460 -12.22 5.50 8.83
N ASN A 461 -11.08 6.21 8.77
CA ASN A 461 -10.12 6.24 9.87
C ASN A 461 -10.74 6.86 11.14
N LEU A 462 -11.50 7.94 10.99
CA LEU A 462 -12.22 8.58 12.08
C LEU A 462 -13.24 7.62 12.70
N LEU A 463 -14.06 6.93 11.89
CA LEU A 463 -15.03 5.92 12.34
C LEU A 463 -14.36 4.85 13.20
N ARG A 464 -13.24 4.29 12.75
CA ARG A 464 -12.49 3.29 13.50
C ARG A 464 -12.04 3.80 14.88
N LEU A 465 -11.54 5.04 14.94
CA LEU A 465 -11.12 5.66 16.20
C LEU A 465 -12.32 5.99 17.10
N THR A 466 -13.44 6.42 16.51
CA THR A 466 -14.70 6.67 17.23
C THR A 466 -15.26 5.40 17.83
N VAL A 467 -15.30 4.29 17.09
CA VAL A 467 -15.71 2.97 17.64
C VAL A 467 -14.85 2.58 18.85
N LYS A 468 -13.55 2.87 18.79
CA LYS A 468 -12.61 2.54 19.86
C LYS A 468 -12.73 3.44 21.10
N PHE A 469 -12.85 4.76 20.91
CA PHE A 469 -12.70 5.74 21.99
C PHE A 469 -14.01 6.46 22.36
N GLN A 470 -14.98 6.52 21.46
CA GLN A 470 -16.26 7.20 21.63
C GLN A 470 -17.41 6.42 20.94
N PRO A 471 -17.69 5.17 21.35
CA PRO A 471 -18.58 4.27 20.63
C PRO A 471 -20.02 4.79 20.50
N ALA A 472 -20.46 5.66 21.41
CA ALA A 472 -21.79 6.29 21.36
C ALA A 472 -22.02 7.10 20.07
N ASP A 473 -20.95 7.67 19.49
CA ASP A 473 -21.01 8.51 18.29
C ASP A 473 -20.77 7.70 17.00
N ALA A 474 -20.42 6.41 17.11
CA ALA A 474 -19.96 5.62 15.98
C ALA A 474 -21.01 5.51 14.85
N THR A 475 -22.28 5.39 15.20
CA THR A 475 -23.38 5.32 14.21
C THR A 475 -23.55 6.64 13.44
N ASP A 476 -23.36 7.78 14.10
CA ASP A 476 -23.48 9.08 13.44
C ASP A 476 -22.27 9.35 12.53
N VAL A 477 -21.07 8.97 12.98
CA VAL A 477 -19.87 9.03 12.13
C VAL A 477 -20.00 8.06 10.94
N LEU A 478 -20.62 6.88 11.12
CA LEU A 478 -20.90 5.98 9.99
C LEU A 478 -21.83 6.63 8.96
N LYS A 479 -22.88 7.34 9.39
CA LYS A 479 -23.76 8.08 8.46
C LYS A 479 -22.99 9.14 7.67
N GLU A 480 -22.10 9.87 8.33
CA GLU A 480 -21.22 10.85 7.66
C GLU A 480 -20.29 10.19 6.64
N VAL A 481 -19.73 9.02 6.96
CA VAL A 481 -18.95 8.21 6.02
C VAL A 481 -19.79 7.85 4.78
N ILE A 482 -21.03 7.37 4.98
CA ILE A 482 -21.91 7.00 3.86
C ILE A 482 -22.30 8.24 3.02
N THR A 483 -22.54 9.38 3.65
CA THR A 483 -22.82 10.64 2.95
C THR A 483 -21.62 11.06 2.09
N ALA A 484 -20.41 11.06 2.65
CA ALA A 484 -19.18 11.38 1.90
C ALA A 484 -18.98 10.42 0.72
N LEU A 485 -19.21 9.13 0.95
CA LEU A 485 -19.09 8.09 -0.08
C LEU A 485 -20.10 8.29 -1.22
N ASN A 486 -21.35 8.62 -0.91
CA ASN A 486 -22.36 8.91 -1.93
C ASN A 486 -21.99 10.14 -2.75
N HIS A 487 -21.48 11.21 -2.12
CA HIS A 487 -21.02 12.40 -2.83
C HIS A 487 -19.82 12.13 -3.73
N GLU A 488 -18.86 11.32 -3.28
CA GLU A 488 -17.72 10.88 -4.10
C GLU A 488 -18.19 10.13 -5.35
N VAL A 489 -19.08 9.15 -5.18
CA VAL A 489 -19.65 8.37 -6.29
C VAL A 489 -20.42 9.27 -7.28
N GLU A 490 -21.20 10.22 -6.78
CA GLU A 490 -21.90 11.19 -7.63
C GLU A 490 -20.93 12.09 -8.41
N ALA A 491 -19.87 12.57 -7.77
CA ALA A 491 -18.85 13.39 -8.41
C ALA A 491 -18.05 12.61 -9.45
N GLU A 492 -17.73 11.34 -9.20
CA GLU A 492 -17.08 10.45 -10.17
C GLU A 492 -18.00 10.16 -11.37
N ALA A 493 -19.29 9.90 -11.12
CA ALA A 493 -20.27 9.66 -12.18
C ALA A 493 -20.42 10.87 -13.12
N GLN A 494 -20.21 12.09 -12.62
CA GLN A 494 -20.21 13.32 -13.42
C GLN A 494 -18.91 13.52 -14.20
N LYS A 495 -17.77 13.05 -13.68
CA LYS A 495 -16.44 13.23 -14.30
C LYS A 495 -16.09 12.15 -15.32
N SER A 496 -16.55 10.90 -15.13
CA SER A 496 -16.13 9.80 -16.00
C SER A 496 -16.84 9.87 -17.36
N THR A 497 -16.07 10.06 -18.44
CA THR A 497 -16.36 9.34 -19.68
C THR A 497 -16.24 7.85 -19.38
N ARG A 498 -17.09 7.00 -19.96
CA ARG A 498 -17.44 5.63 -19.52
C ARG A 498 -16.31 4.61 -19.23
N ASP A 499 -15.04 4.91 -19.48
CA ASP A 499 -13.99 3.89 -19.65
C ASP A 499 -13.13 3.57 -18.40
N ASP A 500 -13.17 4.33 -17.30
CA ASP A 500 -12.28 4.09 -16.14
C ASP A 500 -13.01 3.58 -14.87
N ARG A 501 -14.05 2.74 -15.04
CA ARG A 501 -14.98 2.31 -13.98
C ARG A 501 -14.53 1.13 -13.09
N SER A 502 -13.24 0.84 -12.95
CA SER A 502 -12.81 -0.11 -11.92
C SER A 502 -12.63 0.58 -10.56
N SER A 503 -13.74 1.10 -9.98
CA SER A 503 -13.72 1.92 -8.75
C SER A 503 -13.76 1.12 -7.44
N VAL A 504 -14.06 -0.18 -7.50
CA VAL A 504 -14.21 -1.05 -6.33
C VAL A 504 -13.03 -1.04 -5.36
N ASP A 505 -11.79 -1.08 -5.87
CA ASP A 505 -10.59 -1.10 -5.01
C ASP A 505 -10.10 0.31 -4.63
N ARG A 506 -10.62 1.38 -5.25
CA ARG A 506 -10.16 2.77 -5.03
C ARG A 506 -10.66 3.38 -3.72
N LEU A 507 -11.79 2.91 -3.20
CA LEU A 507 -12.51 3.57 -2.10
C LEU A 507 -11.81 3.51 -0.73
N GLY A 508 -10.65 2.85 -0.61
CA GLY A 508 -9.85 2.86 0.62
C GLY A 508 -10.59 2.31 1.86
N ILE A 509 -11.64 1.50 1.66
CA ILE A 509 -12.57 1.05 2.71
C ILE A 509 -11.93 -0.01 3.62
N SER A 510 -10.88 -0.66 3.14
CA SER A 510 -10.23 -1.77 3.84
C SER A 510 -9.80 -1.36 5.26
N GLY A 511 -10.30 -2.10 6.25
CA GLY A 511 -10.02 -1.86 7.67
C GLY A 511 -10.80 -0.70 8.31
N GLY A 512 -11.75 -0.08 7.60
CA GLY A 512 -12.62 0.96 8.14
C GLY A 512 -13.80 0.42 8.97
N LEU A 513 -14.29 -0.77 8.64
CA LEU A 513 -15.34 -1.47 9.39
C LEU A 513 -14.72 -2.44 10.40
N SER A 514 -15.37 -2.62 11.55
CA SER A 514 -14.88 -3.50 12.62
C SER A 514 -16.00 -4.35 13.22
N ALA A 515 -15.66 -5.50 13.82
CA ALA A 515 -16.63 -6.36 14.48
C ALA A 515 -17.35 -5.61 15.61
N SER A 516 -16.63 -4.74 16.32
CA SER A 516 -17.16 -3.89 17.38
C SER A 516 -18.26 -2.95 16.89
N LEU A 517 -18.14 -2.41 15.67
CA LEU A 517 -19.21 -1.60 15.07
C LEU A 517 -20.50 -2.41 14.88
N VAL A 518 -20.39 -3.68 14.44
CA VAL A 518 -21.53 -4.59 14.28
C VAL A 518 -22.14 -4.98 15.62
N GLU A 519 -21.30 -5.21 16.63
CA GLU A 519 -21.76 -5.54 17.99
C GLU A 519 -22.49 -4.37 18.66
N LEU A 520 -22.08 -3.13 18.40
CA LEU A 520 -22.73 -1.93 18.93
C LEU A 520 -24.16 -1.80 18.42
N ASN A 521 -24.38 -1.90 17.10
CA ASN A 521 -25.71 -1.80 16.50
C ASN A 521 -25.77 -2.41 15.09
N GLU A 522 -25.93 -3.73 15.01
CA GLU A 522 -26.00 -4.47 13.75
C GLU A 522 -27.06 -3.92 12.78
N PHE A 523 -28.24 -3.56 13.31
CA PHE A 523 -29.34 -3.04 12.49
C PHE A 523 -28.98 -1.69 11.87
N ALA A 524 -28.52 -0.74 12.67
CA ALA A 524 -28.15 0.59 12.17
C ALA A 524 -26.98 0.54 11.18
N VAL A 525 -26.01 -0.36 11.38
CA VAL A 525 -24.91 -0.56 10.44
C VAL A 525 -25.42 -1.07 9.10
N ARG A 526 -26.27 -2.10 9.10
CA ARG A 526 -26.84 -2.65 7.86
C ARG A 526 -27.76 -1.65 7.15
N GLU A 527 -28.54 -0.88 7.91
CA GLU A 527 -29.39 0.18 7.38
C GLU A 527 -28.56 1.29 6.72
N ALA A 528 -27.51 1.77 7.40
CA ALA A 528 -26.61 2.79 6.86
C ALA A 528 -25.90 2.30 5.58
N ILE A 529 -25.43 1.05 5.54
CA ILE A 529 -24.84 0.50 4.31
C ILE A 529 -25.89 0.38 3.21
N SER A 530 -27.14 0.10 3.56
CA SER A 530 -28.23 0.01 2.59
C SER A 530 -28.62 1.35 1.97
N SER A 531 -28.27 2.48 2.61
CA SER A 531 -28.50 3.83 2.06
C SER A 531 -27.39 4.31 1.10
N ILE A 532 -26.36 3.49 0.84
CA ILE A 532 -25.42 3.73 -0.24
C ILE A 532 -26.16 3.65 -1.58
N SER A 533 -26.07 4.72 -2.39
CA SER A 533 -26.85 4.87 -3.61
C SER A 533 -26.42 3.91 -4.72
N SER A 534 -25.11 3.78 -4.96
CA SER A 534 -24.54 2.85 -5.95
C SER A 534 -24.61 1.41 -5.46
N ALA A 535 -25.20 0.52 -6.28
CA ALA A 535 -25.27 -0.91 -5.99
C ALA A 535 -23.88 -1.56 -5.94
N GLU A 536 -22.95 -1.10 -6.78
CA GLU A 536 -21.57 -1.56 -6.79
C GLU A 536 -20.88 -1.18 -5.48
N THR A 537 -20.88 0.10 -5.13
CA THR A 537 -20.28 0.61 -3.89
C THR A 537 -20.88 -0.07 -2.65
N ARG A 538 -22.20 -0.26 -2.63
CA ARG A 538 -22.88 -0.97 -1.55
C ARG A 538 -22.42 -2.41 -1.42
N ALA A 539 -22.29 -3.13 -2.54
CA ALA A 539 -21.81 -4.50 -2.55
C ALA A 539 -20.36 -4.59 -2.01
N VAL A 540 -19.50 -3.63 -2.35
CA VAL A 540 -18.12 -3.54 -1.85
C VAL A 540 -18.09 -3.33 -0.34
N VAL A 541 -18.86 -2.37 0.18
CA VAL A 541 -18.95 -2.13 1.63
C VAL A 541 -19.49 -3.35 2.37
N ARG A 542 -20.47 -4.07 1.79
CA ARG A 542 -20.97 -5.32 2.35
C ARG A 542 -19.94 -6.46 2.31
N LEU A 543 -19.09 -6.54 1.28
CA LEU A 543 -17.98 -7.50 1.25
C LEU A 543 -16.95 -7.22 2.36
N GLU A 544 -16.62 -5.95 2.62
CA GLU A 544 -15.75 -5.58 3.75
C GLU A 544 -16.41 -5.90 5.10
N LEU A 545 -17.72 -5.71 5.23
CA LEU A 545 -18.43 -6.15 6.43
C LEU A 545 -18.42 -7.68 6.58
N LEU A 546 -18.57 -8.41 5.47
CA LEU A 546 -18.51 -9.87 5.44
C LEU A 546 -17.14 -10.39 5.87
N SER A 547 -16.04 -9.79 5.39
CA SER A 547 -14.68 -10.20 5.76
C SER A 547 -14.47 -10.10 7.28
N VAL A 548 -14.91 -9.00 7.88
CA VAL A 548 -14.91 -8.78 9.33
C VAL A 548 -15.72 -9.84 10.08
N CYS A 549 -16.94 -10.16 9.61
CA CYS A 549 -17.78 -11.19 10.25
C CYS A 549 -17.16 -12.60 10.14
N LEU A 550 -16.56 -12.94 9.00
CA LEU A 550 -15.89 -14.23 8.80
C LEU A 550 -14.63 -14.35 9.66
N GLU A 551 -13.84 -13.29 9.80
CA GLU A 551 -12.70 -13.26 10.71
C GLU A 551 -13.12 -13.50 12.16
N GLN A 552 -14.17 -12.80 12.60
CA GLN A 552 -14.69 -12.96 13.96
C GLN A 552 -15.27 -14.37 14.17
N MET A 553 -16.00 -14.90 13.19
CA MET A 553 -16.48 -16.29 13.18
C MET A 553 -15.33 -17.28 13.38
N ARG A 554 -14.25 -17.15 12.61
CA ARG A 554 -13.06 -18.02 12.72
C ARG A 554 -12.40 -17.91 14.09
N SER A 555 -12.33 -16.70 14.66
CA SER A 555 -11.77 -16.47 16.01
C SER A 555 -12.60 -17.10 17.13
N SER A 556 -13.93 -17.20 16.94
CA SER A 556 -14.87 -17.81 17.88
C SER A 556 -14.97 -19.34 17.75
N LYS A 557 -14.32 -19.95 16.74
CA LYS A 557 -14.43 -21.39 16.48
C LYS A 557 -13.86 -22.21 17.65
N PRO A 558 -14.62 -23.15 18.23
CA PRO A 558 -14.11 -23.99 19.32
C PRO A 558 -12.94 -24.85 18.82
N THR A 559 -11.76 -24.64 19.39
CA THR A 559 -10.58 -25.48 19.13
C THR A 559 -10.86 -26.92 19.59
N SER A 560 -10.96 -27.86 18.66
CA SER A 560 -11.24 -29.28 18.93
C SER A 560 -10.09 -30.05 19.62
N HIS A 561 -9.06 -29.36 20.11
CA HIS A 561 -7.92 -29.96 20.82
C HIS A 561 -8.21 -30.16 22.30
N ASN A 562 -8.91 -31.26 22.64
CA ASN A 562 -8.63 -32.04 23.86
C ASN A 562 -9.41 -33.38 23.99
N ARG A 563 -9.88 -33.99 22.90
CA ARG A 563 -10.53 -35.33 22.95
C ARG A 563 -9.60 -36.54 22.77
N ARG A 564 -8.28 -36.38 22.96
CA ARG A 564 -7.34 -37.51 23.01
C ARG A 564 -6.39 -37.37 24.21
N ARG A 565 -6.89 -37.69 25.40
CA ARG A 565 -6.13 -38.30 26.51
C ARG A 565 -7.07 -38.59 27.68
N ALA A 566 -7.57 -39.81 27.71
CA ALA A 566 -7.75 -40.58 28.93
C ALA A 566 -7.55 -42.06 28.54
N PRO A 567 -6.85 -42.85 29.37
CA PRO A 567 -6.20 -44.12 29.02
C PRO A 567 -7.16 -45.22 28.55
#